data_AF-A0A7Y4HYC7-F1
#
_entry.id   AF-A0A7Y4HYC7-F1
#
_cell.length_a   1.000
_cell.length_b   1.000
_cell.length_c   1.000
_cell.angle_alpha   90.00
_cell.angle_beta   90.00
_cell.angle_gamma   90.00
#
_symmetry.space_group_name_H-M   'P 1'
#
loop_
_entity.id
_entity.type
_entity.pdbx_description
1 polymer ?
#
loop_
_entity_poly.entity_id
_entity_poly.type
_entity_poly.pdbx_seq_one_letter_code
_entity_poly.pdbx_strand_id
1 'polypeptide(L)'
;MTLHLETWQKRALIALAGALVLSLLALAFVAGRVGTGVEHPAANSADAGFARDMQIHHTQAVEMSRLVRDRTDDEVVRVIAYDIAMTQQHQIGQMYAWLEEWGLPQSSSTPNMAWMEGSMDHHGGGSMLRDDGLMPGMATEEQMQELADASGVEAERIFLTLMITHHEAGAEMAQAGAELAQEPRVKVAAEKMAEAQVAEITAMEDMLDELP
;
A
#
# COMPACT_ATOMS: atom_id res chain seq x y z
N MET A 1 26.49 66.45 -0.17
CA MET A 1 25.40 66.94 0.70
C MET A 1 25.25 65.95 1.84
N THR A 2 25.87 66.20 2.99
CA THR A 2 25.79 65.33 4.18
C THR A 2 24.50 65.65 4.93
N LEU A 3 23.58 64.70 5.00
CA LEU A 3 22.35 64.85 5.79
C LEU A 3 22.73 64.92 7.28
N HIS A 4 22.64 66.11 7.88
CA HIS A 4 22.77 66.27 9.33
C HIS A 4 21.44 65.94 9.99
N LEU A 5 21.36 64.74 10.57
CA LEU A 5 20.21 64.31 11.38
C LEU A 5 20.41 64.70 12.85
N GLU A 6 19.36 65.22 13.47
CA GLU A 6 19.32 65.45 14.91
C GLU A 6 19.28 64.13 15.68
N THR A 7 19.68 64.16 16.96
CA THR A 7 19.79 62.96 17.81
C THR A 7 18.47 62.21 17.97
N TRP A 8 17.34 62.90 18.01
CA TRP A 8 16.01 62.29 18.08
C TRP A 8 15.63 61.58 16.77
N GLN A 9 16.02 62.11 15.61
CA GLN A 9 15.80 61.48 14.30
C GLN A 9 16.61 60.19 14.17
N LYS A 10 17.86 60.18 14.65
CA LYS A 10 18.69 58.96 14.69
C LYS A 10 18.07 57.88 15.57
N ARG A 11 17.55 58.25 16.75
CA ARG A 11 16.87 57.31 17.66
C ARG A 11 15.57 56.76 17.04
N ALA A 12 14.80 57.61 16.38
CA ALA A 12 13.60 57.19 15.66
C ALA A 12 13.91 56.22 14.52
N LEU A 13 14.97 56.48 13.73
CA LEU A 13 15.39 55.59 12.65
C LEU A 13 15.88 54.23 13.18
N ILE A 14 16.61 54.20 14.30
CA ILE A 14 17.05 52.95 14.93
C ILE A 14 15.84 52.16 15.44
N ALA A 15 14.86 52.82 16.07
CA ALA A 15 13.64 52.17 16.54
C ALA A 15 12.81 51.61 15.38
N LEU A 16 12.66 52.36 14.29
CA LEU A 16 11.96 51.92 13.08
C LEU A 16 12.69 50.75 12.39
N ALA A 17 14.01 50.80 12.29
CA ALA A 17 14.82 49.71 11.76
C ALA A 17 14.70 48.45 12.62
N GLY A 18 14.73 48.59 13.95
CA GLY A 18 14.50 47.48 14.89
C GLY A 18 13.11 46.86 14.75
N ALA A 19 12.06 47.69 14.65
CA ALA A 19 10.70 47.22 14.43
C ALA A 19 10.54 46.50 13.09
N LEU A 20 11.19 46.99 12.02
CA LEU A 20 11.18 46.35 10.70
C LEU A 20 11.85 44.98 10.74
N VAL A 21 13.03 44.87 11.37
CA VAL A 21 13.74 43.58 11.51
C VAL A 21 12.91 42.58 12.30
N LEU A 22 12.31 42.99 13.43
CA LEU A 22 11.44 42.11 14.22
C LEU A 22 10.21 41.65 13.42
N SER A 23 9.63 42.54 12.63
CA SER A 23 8.48 42.22 11.77
C SER A 23 8.86 41.21 10.67
N LEU A 24 10.03 41.37 10.06
CA LEU A 24 10.55 40.42 9.06
C LEU A 24 10.86 39.05 9.66
N LEU A 25 11.42 39.00 10.88
CA LEU A 25 11.66 37.75 11.59
C LEU A 25 10.36 37.04 11.98
N ALA A 26 9.35 37.80 12.45
CA ALA A 26 8.03 37.25 12.73
C ALA A 26 7.36 36.70 11.46
N LEU A 27 7.46 37.43 10.34
CA LEU A 27 6.93 36.99 9.05
C LEU A 27 7.64 35.73 8.53
N ALA A 28 8.97 35.67 8.64
CA ALA A 28 9.75 34.49 8.26
C ALA A 28 9.43 33.27 9.14
N PHE A 29 9.23 33.48 10.44
CA PHE A 29 8.82 32.41 11.37
C PHE A 29 7.41 31.88 11.06
N VAL A 30 6.46 32.77 10.76
CA VAL A 30 5.11 32.38 10.35
C VAL A 30 5.13 31.68 8.98
N ALA A 31 5.85 32.23 8.00
CA ALA A 31 6.01 31.60 6.68
C ALA A 31 6.67 30.22 6.78
N GLY A 32 7.70 30.07 7.62
CA GLY A 32 8.35 28.78 7.87
C GLY A 32 7.46 27.77 8.60
N ARG A 33 6.45 28.21 9.36
CA ARG A 33 5.44 27.33 9.97
C ARG A 33 4.32 26.94 9.01
N VAL A 34 4.00 27.81 8.06
CA VAL A 34 2.93 27.58 7.07
C VAL A 34 3.44 26.76 5.88
N GLY A 35 4.73 26.87 5.53
CA GLY A 35 5.34 26.19 4.39
C GLY A 35 5.92 24.78 4.66
N THR A 36 5.77 24.23 5.87
CA THR A 36 6.30 22.91 6.24
C THR A 36 5.20 21.89 6.52
N GLY A 37 4.02 22.04 5.93
CA GLY A 37 3.01 20.99 5.95
C GLY A 37 3.56 19.75 5.25
N VAL A 38 3.45 18.58 5.87
CA VAL A 38 3.67 17.31 5.15
C VAL A 38 2.54 17.22 4.13
N GLU A 39 2.86 17.26 2.84
CA GLU A 39 1.88 17.00 1.80
C GLU A 39 1.55 15.51 1.83
N HIS A 40 0.31 15.18 2.14
CA HIS A 40 -0.17 13.81 2.12
C HIS A 40 -0.70 13.44 0.72
N PRO A 41 -0.62 12.16 0.32
CA PRO A 41 -1.20 11.69 -0.92
C PRO A 41 -2.68 12.06 -1.07
N ALA A 42 -3.09 12.37 -2.29
CA ALA A 42 -4.49 12.64 -2.60
C ALA A 42 -5.33 11.35 -2.52
N ALA A 43 -6.64 11.49 -2.26
CA ALA A 43 -7.54 10.35 -2.11
C ALA A 43 -7.59 9.40 -3.32
N ASN A 44 -7.33 9.94 -4.52
CA ASN A 44 -7.31 9.23 -5.80
C ASN A 44 -5.88 8.96 -6.31
N SER A 45 -4.85 9.10 -5.46
CA SER A 45 -3.48 8.78 -5.85
C SER A 45 -3.26 7.27 -5.93
N ALA A 46 -2.17 6.87 -6.60
CA ALA A 46 -1.70 5.49 -6.60
C ALA A 46 -1.38 4.99 -5.19
N ASP A 47 -0.84 5.83 -4.31
CA ASP A 47 -0.54 5.48 -2.92
C ASP A 47 -1.80 5.05 -2.17
N ALA A 48 -2.87 5.83 -2.30
CA ALA A 48 -4.13 5.56 -1.62
C ALA A 48 -4.91 4.41 -2.28
N GLY A 49 -4.86 4.30 -3.62
CA GLY A 49 -5.46 3.20 -4.36
C GLY A 49 -4.82 1.86 -4.03
N PHE A 50 -3.49 1.78 -4.14
CA PHE A 50 -2.70 0.61 -3.78
C PHE A 50 -2.97 0.17 -2.34
N ALA A 51 -2.92 1.10 -1.38
CA ALA A 51 -3.15 0.78 0.02
C ALA A 51 -4.55 0.20 0.29
N ARG A 52 -5.59 0.68 -0.40
CA ARG A 52 -6.96 0.14 -0.23
C ARG A 52 -7.10 -1.22 -0.89
N ASP A 53 -6.68 -1.33 -2.14
CA ASP A 53 -6.89 -2.52 -2.94
C ASP A 53 -6.05 -3.68 -2.43
N MET A 54 -4.79 -3.44 -2.07
CA MET A 54 -3.92 -4.48 -1.53
C MET A 54 -4.34 -4.91 -0.12
N GLN A 55 -5.01 -4.06 0.68
CA GLN A 55 -5.63 -4.52 1.94
C GLN A 55 -6.75 -5.54 1.69
N ILE A 56 -7.61 -5.28 0.70
CA ILE A 56 -8.69 -6.21 0.32
C ILE A 56 -8.09 -7.51 -0.19
N HIS A 57 -7.09 -7.42 -1.06
CA HIS A 57 -6.37 -8.55 -1.64
C HIS A 57 -5.72 -9.42 -0.55
N HIS A 58 -4.93 -8.80 0.33
CA HIS A 58 -4.29 -9.50 1.45
C HIS A 58 -5.26 -10.12 2.45
N THR A 59 -6.46 -9.54 2.62
CA THR A 59 -7.46 -10.10 3.53
C THR A 59 -7.88 -11.51 3.08
N GLN A 60 -8.00 -11.75 1.77
CA GLN A 60 -8.37 -13.06 1.25
C GLN A 60 -7.23 -14.09 1.39
N ALA A 61 -5.97 -13.70 1.18
CA ALA A 61 -4.83 -14.59 1.46
C ALA A 61 -4.77 -15.02 2.93
N VAL A 62 -5.02 -14.09 3.86
CA VAL A 62 -5.10 -14.41 5.30
C VAL A 62 -6.25 -15.38 5.58
N GLU A 63 -7.38 -15.25 4.90
CA GLU A 63 -8.51 -16.16 5.03
C GLU A 63 -8.20 -17.57 4.49
N MET A 64 -7.69 -17.68 3.25
CA MET A 64 -7.26 -18.95 2.65
C MET A 64 -6.25 -19.68 3.53
N SER A 65 -5.28 -18.94 4.08
CA SER A 65 -4.24 -19.47 4.97
C SER A 65 -4.81 -20.01 6.28
N ARG A 66 -5.82 -19.34 6.85
CA ARG A 66 -6.52 -19.83 8.05
C ARG A 66 -7.32 -21.09 7.74
N LEU A 67 -8.01 -21.12 6.59
CA LEU A 67 -8.78 -22.28 6.16
C LEU A 67 -7.89 -23.51 6.02
N VAL A 68 -6.83 -23.46 5.20
CA VAL A 68 -5.97 -24.64 4.97
C VAL A 68 -5.33 -25.14 6.27
N ARG A 69 -4.90 -24.24 7.15
CA ARG A 69 -4.31 -24.59 8.44
C ARG A 69 -5.27 -25.42 9.30
N ASP A 70 -6.57 -25.20 9.19
CA ASP A 70 -7.57 -25.95 9.95
C ASP A 70 -8.07 -27.20 9.19
N ARG A 71 -7.60 -27.42 7.95
CA ARG A 71 -7.97 -28.53 7.06
C ARG A 71 -6.88 -29.53 6.78
N THR A 72 -5.64 -29.30 7.23
CA THR A 72 -4.54 -30.27 7.12
C THR A 72 -3.72 -30.42 8.40
N ASP A 73 -3.13 -31.62 8.55
CA ASP A 73 -2.11 -31.97 9.53
C ASP A 73 -0.68 -31.87 8.96
N ASP A 74 -0.50 -31.57 7.67
CA ASP A 74 0.82 -31.40 7.05
C ASP A 74 1.54 -30.18 7.63
N GLU A 75 2.69 -30.42 8.28
CA GLU A 75 3.42 -29.36 8.98
C GLU A 75 4.00 -28.31 8.02
N VAL A 76 4.40 -28.69 6.81
CA VAL A 76 5.02 -27.78 5.84
C VAL A 76 3.98 -26.80 5.30
N VAL A 77 2.80 -27.28 4.90
CA VAL A 77 1.68 -26.46 4.45
C VAL A 77 1.18 -25.55 5.57
N ARG A 78 1.12 -26.04 6.82
CA ARG A 78 0.72 -25.21 7.97
C ARG A 78 1.72 -24.09 8.25
N VAL A 79 3.02 -24.33 8.06
CA VAL A 79 4.07 -23.32 8.26
C VAL A 79 3.97 -22.23 7.21
N ILE A 80 3.92 -22.57 5.92
CA ILE A 80 3.82 -21.55 4.87
C ILE A 80 2.52 -20.75 4.98
N ALA A 81 1.39 -21.39 5.29
CA ALA A 81 0.13 -20.71 5.53
C ALA A 81 0.22 -19.74 6.72
N TYR A 82 0.89 -20.13 7.81
CA TYR A 82 1.10 -19.25 8.95
C TYR A 82 1.97 -18.03 8.57
N ASP A 83 3.07 -18.25 7.85
CA ASP A 83 3.99 -17.19 7.46
C ASP A 83 3.34 -16.18 6.51
N ILE A 84 2.58 -16.65 5.52
CA ILE A 84 1.78 -15.81 4.61
C ILE A 84 0.75 -15.01 5.43
N ALA A 85 -0.02 -15.67 6.29
CA ALA A 85 -1.05 -15.00 7.09
C ALA A 85 -0.46 -13.90 8.00
N MET A 86 0.68 -14.16 8.63
CA MET A 86 1.33 -13.19 9.51
C MET A 86 1.90 -12.00 8.75
N THR A 87 2.58 -12.27 7.63
CA THR A 87 3.20 -11.24 6.79
C THR A 87 2.14 -10.34 6.17
N GLN A 88 1.13 -10.92 5.54
CA GLN A 88 0.07 -10.14 4.89
C GLN A 88 -0.81 -9.41 5.90
N GLN A 89 -1.06 -9.99 7.09
CA GLN A 89 -1.76 -9.27 8.17
C GLN A 89 -0.96 -8.06 8.68
N HIS A 90 0.37 -8.17 8.78
CA HIS A 90 1.23 -7.04 9.12
C HIS A 90 1.16 -5.94 8.08
N GLN A 91 1.23 -6.30 6.80
CA GLN A 91 1.15 -5.38 5.66
C GLN A 91 -0.22 -4.68 5.57
N ILE A 92 -1.32 -5.38 5.86
CA ILE A 92 -2.65 -4.76 6.04
C ILE A 92 -2.58 -3.64 7.08
N GLY A 93 -1.98 -3.92 8.24
CA GLY A 93 -1.84 -2.92 9.31
C GLY A 93 -1.00 -1.70 8.90
N GLN A 94 0.05 -1.89 8.09
CA GLN A 94 0.86 -0.79 7.56
C GLN A 94 0.05 0.10 6.62
N MET A 95 -0.65 -0.50 5.65
CA MET A 95 -1.48 0.22 4.68
C MET A 95 -2.64 0.95 5.35
N TYR A 96 -3.28 0.32 6.32
CA TYR A 96 -4.31 0.94 7.16
C TYR A 96 -3.77 2.19 7.86
N ALA A 97 -2.60 2.07 8.50
CA ALA A 97 -1.97 3.16 9.23
C ALA A 97 -1.58 4.33 8.31
N TRP A 98 -1.15 4.04 7.08
CA TRP A 98 -0.84 5.07 6.10
C TRP A 98 -2.09 5.88 5.73
N LEU A 99 -3.21 5.21 5.44
CA LEU A 99 -4.47 5.89 5.11
C LEU A 99 -4.97 6.74 6.29
N GLU A 100 -4.88 6.24 7.53
CA GLU A 100 -5.21 7.03 8.74
C GLU A 100 -4.30 8.26 8.88
N GLU A 101 -2.99 8.10 8.69
CA GLU A 101 -2.02 9.19 8.78
C GLU A 101 -2.29 10.27 7.72
N TRP A 102 -2.68 9.86 6.51
CA TRP A 102 -3.02 10.77 5.42
C TRP A 102 -4.41 11.39 5.56
N GLY A 103 -5.19 11.01 6.58
CA GLY A 103 -6.57 11.46 6.76
C GLY A 103 -7.52 10.99 5.67
N LEU A 104 -7.23 9.82 5.07
CA LEU A 104 -8.00 9.24 3.98
C LEU A 104 -8.89 8.09 4.48
N PRO A 105 -10.07 7.89 3.90
CA PRO A 105 -10.92 6.76 4.25
C PRO A 105 -10.29 5.44 3.80
N GLN A 106 -10.54 4.38 4.59
CA GLN A 106 -10.09 3.00 4.33
C GLN A 106 -10.77 2.36 3.10
N SER A 107 -11.88 2.93 2.65
CA SER A 107 -12.58 2.51 1.43
C SER A 107 -12.80 3.71 0.51
N SER A 108 -13.08 3.43 -0.76
CA SER A 108 -13.37 4.42 -1.79
C SER A 108 -14.66 4.08 -2.53
N SER A 109 -15.32 5.09 -3.08
CA SER A 109 -16.40 4.89 -4.06
C SER A 109 -15.88 4.70 -5.49
N THR A 110 -14.60 4.99 -5.72
CA THR A 110 -13.92 4.67 -6.97
C THR A 110 -13.83 3.15 -7.10
N PRO A 111 -14.05 2.57 -8.29
CA PRO A 111 -13.82 1.14 -8.50
C PRO A 111 -12.41 0.72 -8.07
N ASN A 112 -12.29 -0.49 -7.54
CA ASN A 112 -11.00 -1.11 -7.28
C ASN A 112 -10.17 -1.13 -8.57
N MET A 113 -8.86 -1.03 -8.44
CA MET A 113 -7.85 -1.00 -9.51
C MET A 113 -7.85 0.26 -10.39
N ALA A 114 -8.75 1.23 -10.18
CA ALA A 114 -8.79 2.46 -10.97
C ALA A 114 -7.48 3.27 -10.91
N TRP A 115 -6.70 3.11 -9.83
CA TRP A 115 -5.40 3.75 -9.68
C TRP A 115 -4.31 3.23 -10.65
N MET A 116 -4.56 2.09 -11.30
CA MET A 116 -3.66 1.48 -12.28
C MET A 116 -4.05 1.75 -13.75
N GLU A 117 -5.23 2.32 -14.03
CA GLU A 117 -5.78 2.45 -15.40
C GLU A 117 -4.88 3.19 -16.41
N GLY A 118 -3.93 4.02 -15.94
CA GLY A 118 -3.01 4.78 -16.78
C GLY A 118 -1.57 4.24 -16.85
N SER A 119 -1.29 3.07 -16.26
CA SER A 119 0.09 2.60 -15.98
C SER A 119 0.60 1.48 -16.88
N MET A 120 -0.29 0.82 -17.63
CA MET A 120 0.07 -0.32 -18.46
C MET A 120 0.21 0.11 -19.92
N ASP A 121 1.45 0.22 -20.41
CA ASP A 121 1.76 0.30 -21.86
C ASP A 121 1.44 -1.02 -22.60
N HIS A 122 0.92 -2.04 -21.90
CA HIS A 122 0.61 -3.36 -22.44
C HIS A 122 -0.90 -3.65 -22.40
N HIS A 123 -1.50 -3.67 -23.59
CA HIS A 123 -2.77 -4.32 -23.94
C HIS A 123 -4.08 -3.78 -23.32
N GLY A 124 -4.56 -2.66 -23.88
CA GLY A 124 -5.99 -2.38 -24.02
C GLY A 124 -6.60 -1.65 -22.82
N GLY A 125 -7.12 -0.44 -23.06
CA GLY A 125 -7.81 0.38 -22.05
C GLY A 125 -9.14 -0.22 -21.59
N GLY A 126 -9.07 -1.33 -20.85
CA GLY A 126 -10.16 -2.01 -20.19
C GLY A 126 -10.00 -1.98 -18.68
N SER A 127 -11.08 -2.32 -17.98
CA SER A 127 -11.08 -2.53 -16.53
C SER A 127 -10.03 -3.59 -16.16
N MET A 128 -9.21 -3.29 -15.14
CA MET A 128 -8.29 -4.26 -14.53
C MET A 128 -9.02 -5.30 -13.67
N LEU A 129 -10.31 -5.08 -13.38
CA LEU A 129 -11.16 -6.09 -12.75
C LEU A 129 -11.55 -7.15 -13.77
N ARG A 130 -11.65 -8.38 -13.28
CA ARG A 130 -12.19 -9.53 -14.01
C ARG A 130 -13.69 -9.33 -14.29
N ASP A 131 -14.25 -10.14 -15.20
CA ASP A 131 -15.68 -10.12 -15.56
C ASP A 131 -16.62 -10.37 -14.37
N ASP A 132 -16.12 -11.06 -13.33
CA ASP A 132 -16.81 -11.32 -12.06
C ASP A 132 -16.71 -10.16 -11.04
N GLY A 133 -16.04 -9.06 -11.41
CA GLY A 133 -15.85 -7.87 -10.57
C GLY A 133 -14.73 -7.99 -9.53
N LEU A 134 -14.00 -9.11 -9.50
CA LEU A 134 -12.88 -9.31 -8.60
C LEU A 134 -11.59 -8.68 -9.14
N MET A 135 -10.69 -8.33 -8.22
CA MET A 135 -9.32 -8.00 -8.58
C MET A 135 -8.62 -9.26 -9.14
N PRO A 136 -7.60 -9.10 -10.00
CA PRO A 136 -6.81 -10.23 -10.50
C PRO A 136 -6.29 -11.12 -9.36
N GLY A 137 -6.26 -12.43 -9.61
CA GLY A 137 -5.77 -13.43 -8.67
C GLY A 137 -6.68 -13.78 -7.49
N MET A 138 -7.69 -12.96 -7.18
CA MET A 138 -8.63 -13.26 -6.09
C MET A 138 -9.42 -14.54 -6.41
N ALA A 139 -9.54 -15.42 -5.42
CA ALA A 139 -10.40 -16.58 -5.45
C ALA A 139 -11.88 -16.17 -5.44
N THR A 140 -12.72 -16.89 -6.19
CA THR A 140 -14.17 -16.70 -6.14
C THR A 140 -14.77 -17.27 -4.86
N GLU A 141 -16.02 -16.92 -4.56
CA GLU A 141 -16.75 -17.49 -3.43
C GLU A 141 -16.83 -19.02 -3.52
N GLU A 142 -17.06 -19.56 -4.72
CA GLU A 142 -17.11 -21.00 -4.95
C GLU A 142 -15.76 -21.68 -4.66
N GLN A 143 -14.64 -21.05 -5.04
CA GLN A 143 -13.30 -21.56 -4.76
C GLN A 143 -12.95 -21.49 -3.27
N MET A 144 -13.34 -20.40 -2.59
CA MET A 144 -13.20 -20.28 -1.14
C MET A 144 -14.03 -21.35 -0.41
N GLN A 145 -15.24 -21.64 -0.88
CA GLN A 145 -16.09 -22.70 -0.35
C GLN A 145 -15.48 -24.09 -0.60
N GLU A 146 -14.92 -24.32 -1.79
CA GLU A 146 -14.22 -25.56 -2.14
C GLU A 146 -13.04 -25.82 -1.20
N LEU A 147 -12.20 -24.81 -0.96
CA LEU A 147 -11.12 -24.88 0.02
C LEU A 147 -11.65 -25.14 1.44
N ALA A 148 -12.75 -24.49 1.82
CA ALA A 148 -13.36 -24.67 3.13
C ALA A 148 -13.94 -26.07 3.33
N ASP A 149 -14.39 -26.75 2.28
CA ASP A 149 -14.98 -28.09 2.39
C ASP A 149 -13.95 -29.23 2.24
N ALA A 150 -12.80 -28.94 1.63
CA ALA A 150 -11.72 -29.89 1.45
C ALA A 150 -10.98 -30.25 2.77
N SER A 151 -10.20 -31.33 2.76
CA SER A 151 -9.35 -31.74 3.89
C SER A 151 -8.15 -32.56 3.42
N GLY A 152 -7.06 -32.54 4.20
CA GLY A 152 -5.79 -33.19 3.88
C GLY A 152 -5.22 -32.68 2.56
N VAL A 153 -4.63 -33.60 1.79
CA VAL A 153 -3.96 -33.32 0.50
C VAL A 153 -4.84 -32.55 -0.49
N GLU A 154 -6.15 -32.76 -0.48
CA GLU A 154 -7.04 -32.00 -1.37
C GLU A 154 -7.11 -30.52 -0.97
N ALA A 155 -7.23 -30.22 0.33
CA ALA A 155 -7.20 -28.84 0.81
C ALA A 155 -5.85 -28.18 0.55
N GLU A 156 -4.75 -28.93 0.70
CA GLU A 156 -3.40 -28.46 0.40
C GLU A 156 -3.26 -28.09 -1.08
N ARG A 157 -3.73 -28.96 -1.99
CA ARG A 157 -3.69 -28.73 -3.44
C ARG A 157 -4.52 -27.51 -3.86
N ILE A 158 -5.73 -27.37 -3.31
CA ILE A 158 -6.58 -26.21 -3.58
C ILE A 158 -5.91 -24.94 -3.06
N PHE A 159 -5.43 -24.95 -1.82
CA PHE A 159 -4.76 -23.80 -1.21
C PHE A 159 -3.54 -23.34 -2.01
N LEU A 160 -2.62 -24.26 -2.35
CA LEU A 160 -1.40 -23.91 -3.08
C LEU A 160 -1.75 -23.36 -4.47
N THR A 161 -2.66 -24.01 -5.19
CA THR A 161 -3.13 -23.52 -6.51
C THR A 161 -3.70 -22.11 -6.42
N LEU A 162 -4.63 -21.87 -5.47
CA LEU A 162 -5.26 -20.56 -5.32
C LEU A 162 -4.27 -19.49 -4.86
N MET A 163 -3.39 -19.82 -3.91
CA MET A 163 -2.42 -18.87 -3.37
C MET A 163 -1.33 -18.51 -4.39
N ILE A 164 -0.91 -19.44 -5.25
CA ILE A 164 -0.01 -19.13 -6.37
C ILE A 164 -0.65 -18.09 -7.29
N THR A 165 -1.86 -18.35 -7.81
CA THR A 165 -2.57 -17.41 -8.68
C THR A 165 -2.86 -16.07 -8.00
N HIS A 166 -3.14 -16.09 -6.69
CA HIS A 166 -3.31 -14.90 -5.88
C HIS A 166 -2.02 -14.08 -5.82
N HIS A 167 -0.89 -14.72 -5.51
CA HIS A 167 0.42 -14.07 -5.41
C HIS A 167 0.96 -13.56 -6.73
N GLU A 168 0.70 -14.25 -7.85
CA GLU A 168 1.09 -13.77 -9.18
C GLU A 168 0.49 -12.39 -9.45
N ALA A 169 -0.83 -12.26 -9.28
CA ALA A 169 -1.52 -10.99 -9.41
C ALA A 169 -1.09 -9.98 -8.35
N GLY A 170 -0.92 -10.42 -7.10
CA GLY A 170 -0.46 -9.57 -6.00
C GLY A 170 0.93 -8.98 -6.27
N ALA A 171 1.84 -9.74 -6.89
CA ALA A 171 3.16 -9.28 -7.29
C ALA A 171 3.08 -8.24 -8.42
N GLU A 172 2.21 -8.42 -9.42
CA GLU A 172 1.97 -7.42 -10.46
C GLU A 172 1.40 -6.12 -9.88
N MET A 173 0.41 -6.22 -8.98
CA MET A 173 -0.15 -5.07 -8.26
C MET A 173 0.92 -4.35 -7.43
N ALA A 174 1.79 -5.09 -6.76
CA ALA A 174 2.88 -4.54 -5.97
C ALA A 174 3.95 -3.86 -6.83
N GLN A 175 4.28 -4.41 -8.01
CA GLN A 175 5.16 -3.75 -8.97
C GLN A 175 4.57 -2.43 -9.47
N ALA A 176 3.28 -2.42 -9.84
CA ALA A 176 2.60 -1.19 -10.22
C ALA A 176 2.57 -0.17 -9.07
N GLY A 177 2.38 -0.63 -7.82
CA GLY A 177 2.49 0.20 -6.63
C GLY A 177 3.87 0.86 -6.49
N ALA A 178 4.94 0.10 -6.72
CA ALA A 178 6.32 0.60 -6.70
C ALA A 178 6.58 1.68 -7.76
N GLU A 179 6.03 1.49 -8.95
CA GLU A 179 6.23 2.40 -10.08
C GLU A 179 5.41 3.69 -9.94
N LEU A 180 4.13 3.58 -9.56
CA LEU A 180 3.15 4.66 -9.64
C LEU A 180 3.03 5.50 -8.37
N ALA A 181 3.32 4.91 -7.20
CA ALA A 181 3.27 5.64 -5.93
C ALA A 181 4.15 6.90 -5.98
N GLN A 182 3.84 7.89 -5.16
CA GLN A 182 4.64 9.10 -4.99
C GLN A 182 5.33 9.12 -3.63
N GLU A 183 4.72 8.48 -2.63
CA GLU A 183 5.25 8.35 -1.29
C GLU A 183 6.39 7.31 -1.24
N PRO A 184 7.63 7.71 -0.88
CA PRO A 184 8.78 6.80 -0.90
C PRO A 184 8.62 5.53 -0.07
N ARG A 185 7.93 5.60 1.09
CA ARG A 185 7.70 4.41 1.90
C ARG A 185 6.76 3.40 1.25
N VAL A 186 5.80 3.87 0.42
CA VAL A 186 4.89 2.99 -0.31
C VAL A 186 5.66 2.25 -1.38
N LYS A 187 6.52 2.95 -2.14
CA LYS A 187 7.37 2.32 -3.16
C LYS A 187 8.20 1.18 -2.59
N VAL A 188 8.96 1.47 -1.54
CA VAL A 188 9.85 0.49 -0.91
C VAL A 188 9.07 -0.69 -0.33
N ALA A 189 7.89 -0.46 0.24
CA ALA A 189 7.05 -1.55 0.74
C ALA A 189 6.51 -2.41 -0.41
N ALA A 190 6.04 -1.79 -1.49
CA ALA A 190 5.49 -2.48 -2.65
C ALA A 190 6.57 -3.30 -3.39
N GLU A 191 7.78 -2.76 -3.58
CA GLU A 191 8.92 -3.52 -4.13
C GLU A 191 9.20 -4.79 -3.31
N LYS A 192 9.25 -4.66 -1.98
CA LYS A 192 9.47 -5.80 -1.08
C LYS A 192 8.34 -6.81 -1.10
N MET A 193 7.08 -6.35 -1.23
CA MET A 193 5.93 -7.23 -1.38
C MET A 193 6.02 -8.04 -2.68
N ALA A 194 6.41 -7.40 -3.79
CA ALA A 194 6.61 -8.10 -5.06
C ALA A 194 7.72 -9.16 -4.97
N GLU A 195 8.88 -8.79 -4.41
CA GLU A 195 10.00 -9.73 -4.21
C GLU A 195 9.62 -10.92 -3.32
N ALA A 196 8.92 -10.66 -2.22
CA ALA A 196 8.48 -11.71 -1.30
C ALA A 196 7.45 -12.65 -1.96
N GLN A 197 6.45 -12.11 -2.65
CA GLN A 197 5.44 -12.93 -3.31
C GLN A 197 6.03 -13.80 -4.42
N VAL A 198 7.02 -13.31 -5.19
CA VAL A 198 7.73 -14.13 -6.19
C VAL A 198 8.48 -15.29 -5.53
N ALA A 199 9.14 -15.07 -4.40
CA ALA A 199 9.82 -16.14 -3.67
C ALA A 199 8.83 -17.17 -3.08
N GLU A 200 7.69 -16.70 -2.57
CA GLU A 200 6.63 -17.56 -2.03
C GLU A 200 5.94 -18.38 -3.14
N ILE A 201 5.77 -17.83 -4.35
CA ILE A 201 5.27 -18.59 -5.52
C ILE A 201 6.17 -19.79 -5.79
N THR A 202 7.49 -19.58 -5.93
CA THR A 202 8.43 -20.68 -6.19
C THR A 202 8.35 -21.76 -5.11
N ALA A 203 8.27 -21.36 -3.84
CA ALA A 203 8.14 -22.33 -2.74
C ALA A 203 6.83 -23.12 -2.82
N MET A 204 5.71 -22.47 -3.16
CA MET A 204 4.41 -23.14 -3.28
C MET A 204 4.33 -24.05 -4.51
N GLU A 205 4.96 -23.68 -5.63
CA GLU A 205 5.08 -24.52 -6.82
C GLU A 205 5.85 -25.81 -6.49
N ASP A 206 7.00 -25.69 -5.83
CA ASP A 206 7.78 -26.85 -5.38
C ASP A 206 6.94 -27.76 -4.45
N MET A 207 6.20 -27.17 -3.51
CA MET A 207 5.31 -27.92 -2.62
C MET A 207 4.17 -28.62 -3.36
N LEU A 208 3.59 -27.96 -4.38
CA LEU A 208 2.50 -28.51 -5.18
C LEU A 208 2.94 -29.71 -6.01
N ASP A 209 4.17 -29.69 -6.53
CA ASP A 209 4.80 -30.79 -7.27
C ASP A 209 5.15 -31.99 -6.38
N GLU A 210 5.38 -31.76 -5.08
CA GLU A 210 5.70 -32.79 -4.10
C GLU A 210 4.46 -33.46 -3.47
N LEU A 211 3.25 -32.93 -3.69
CA LEU A 211 2.01 -33.53 -3.17
C LEU A 211 1.79 -34.95 -3.75
N PRO A 212 1.31 -35.92 -2.94
CA PRO A 212 1.14 -37.31 -3.33
C PRO A 212 -0.01 -37.58 -4.33
#